data_AF-A0A2M8Q2J4-F1
#
_entry.id   AF-A0A2M8Q2J4-F1
#
_cell.length_a   1.000
_cell.length_b   1.000
_cell.length_c   1.000
_cell.angle_alpha   90.00
_cell.angle_beta   90.00
_cell.angle_gamma   90.00
#
_symmetry.space_group_name_H-M   'P 1'
#
loop_
_entity.id
_entity.type
_entity.pdbx_description
1 polymer ?
#
loop_
_entity_poly.entity_id
_entity_poly.type
_entity_poly.pdbx_seq_one_letter_code
_entity_poly.pdbx_strand_id
1 'polypeptide(L)'
;MGSQEHRDKAAKAFQSVPCAIVTVSDTRTFETDTSGQRIRHYLEAEGHSIVAYHIVKDEAEQIEDLLEKLTSADQNIRVILLNGGTGIAPRDRTYDVIARKLEKTLTGFGELFRMLSYQ
;
A
#
# COMPACT_ATOMS: atom_id res chain seq x y z
N MET A 1 -30.48 13.19 2.91
CA MET A 1 -30.19 11.74 2.72
C MET A 1 -28.79 11.53 3.25
N GLY A 2 -28.73 11.01 4.48
CA GLY A 2 -27.67 11.30 5.45
C GLY A 2 -26.56 10.25 5.48
N SER A 3 -25.37 10.68 5.90
CA SER A 3 -24.16 9.86 6.07
C SER A 3 -24.37 8.55 6.85
N GLN A 4 -25.41 8.46 7.68
CA GLN A 4 -25.85 7.25 8.38
C GLN A 4 -26.27 6.12 7.41
N GLU A 5 -27.08 6.39 6.38
CA GLU A 5 -27.56 5.35 5.45
C GLU A 5 -26.44 4.76 4.59
N HIS A 6 -25.42 5.57 4.27
CA HIS A 6 -24.22 5.09 3.57
C HIS A 6 -23.36 4.21 4.48
N ARG A 7 -23.20 4.56 5.77
CA ARG A 7 -22.49 3.74 6.76
C ARG A 7 -23.19 2.40 6.98
N ASP A 8 -24.50 2.40 7.12
CA ASP A 8 -25.28 1.18 7.42
C ASP A 8 -25.36 0.23 6.20
N LYS A 9 -25.40 0.77 4.98
CA LYS A 9 -25.28 -0.03 3.74
C LYS A 9 -23.87 -0.59 3.55
N ALA A 10 -22.82 0.18 3.85
CA ALA A 10 -21.44 -0.30 3.79
C ALA A 10 -21.16 -1.37 4.86
N ALA A 11 -21.70 -1.22 6.07
CA ALA A 11 -21.56 -2.17 7.16
C ALA A 11 -22.26 -3.52 6.89
N LYS A 12 -23.39 -3.51 6.16
CA LYS A 12 -24.08 -4.75 5.72
C LYS A 12 -23.46 -5.42 4.49
N ALA A 13 -22.61 -4.70 3.75
CA ALA A 13 -21.93 -5.19 2.57
C ALA A 13 -20.42 -5.18 2.80
N PHE A 14 -19.94 -5.83 3.88
CA PHE A 14 -18.52 -6.04 4.07
C PHE A 14 -17.98 -6.86 2.89
N GLN A 15 -17.44 -6.16 1.91
CA GLN A 15 -16.83 -6.73 0.72
C GLN A 15 -15.34 -6.78 0.96
N SER A 16 -14.77 -7.98 0.87
CA SER A 16 -13.31 -8.16 0.85
C SER A 16 -12.70 -7.22 -0.18
N VAL A 17 -11.68 -6.45 0.23
CA VAL A 17 -10.93 -5.57 -0.67
C VAL A 17 -9.72 -6.35 -1.18
N PRO A 18 -9.55 -6.53 -2.50
CA PRO A 18 -8.37 -7.17 -3.06
C PRO A 18 -7.17 -6.20 -2.96
N CYS A 19 -6.20 -6.60 -2.16
CA CYS A 19 -5.03 -5.82 -1.80
C CYS A 19 -3.75 -6.42 -2.39
N ALA A 20 -2.84 -5.56 -2.79
CA ALA A 20 -1.45 -5.91 -3.08
C ALA A 20 -0.53 -5.33 -2.01
N ILE A 21 0.50 -6.10 -1.63
CA ILE A 21 1.54 -5.67 -0.71
C ILE A 21 2.85 -5.57 -1.49
N VAL A 22 3.54 -4.44 -1.35
CA VAL A 22 4.88 -4.23 -1.92
C VAL A 22 5.83 -3.80 -0.82
N THR A 23 6.89 -4.58 -0.63
CA THR A 23 7.99 -4.23 0.25
C THR A 23 9.17 -3.78 -0.60
N VAL A 24 9.60 -2.53 -0.41
CA VAL A 24 10.78 -1.96 -1.05
C VAL A 24 11.98 -2.18 -0.14
N SER A 25 12.89 -3.07 -0.54
CA SER A 25 14.09 -3.37 0.24
C SER A 25 15.19 -4.09 -0.56
N ASP A 26 16.44 -3.70 -0.31
CA ASP A 26 17.60 -4.36 -0.89
C ASP A 26 17.97 -5.68 -0.21
N THR A 27 17.52 -5.90 1.02
CA THR A 27 18.01 -6.99 1.87
C THR A 27 16.92 -7.95 2.35
N ARG A 28 15.65 -7.54 2.30
CA ARG A 28 14.55 -8.40 2.75
C ARG A 28 14.29 -9.54 1.77
N THR A 29 13.85 -10.64 2.35
CA THR A 29 13.26 -11.82 1.72
C THR A 29 11.88 -12.04 2.31
N PHE A 30 11.08 -12.94 1.74
CA PHE A 30 9.73 -13.21 2.28
C PHE A 30 9.76 -13.72 3.72
N GLU A 31 10.83 -14.41 4.13
CA GLU A 31 11.02 -14.90 5.50
C GLU A 31 11.39 -13.79 6.47
N THR A 32 12.14 -12.79 6.02
CA THR A 32 12.69 -11.71 6.86
C THR A 32 11.88 -10.41 6.80
N ASP A 33 10.90 -10.33 5.90
CA ASP A 33 10.01 -9.18 5.73
C ASP A 33 8.93 -9.11 6.81
N THR A 34 9.33 -8.69 8.01
CA THR A 34 8.44 -8.53 9.15
C THR A 34 7.32 -7.51 8.90
N SER A 35 7.57 -6.47 8.10
CA SER A 35 6.60 -5.41 7.83
C SER A 35 5.52 -5.88 6.86
N GLY A 36 5.90 -6.46 5.73
CA GLY A 36 4.97 -7.03 4.77
C GLY A 36 4.13 -8.16 5.38
N GLN A 37 4.74 -9.04 6.18
CA GLN A 37 4.03 -10.09 6.92
C GLN A 37 2.99 -9.51 7.90
N ARG A 38 3.32 -8.42 8.62
CA ARG A 38 2.37 -7.76 9.54
C ARG A 38 1.21 -7.10 8.79
N ILE A 39 1.50 -6.42 7.68
CA ILE A 39 0.45 -5.84 6.83
C ILE A 39 -0.49 -6.94 6.33
N ARG A 40 0.07 -8.04 5.82
CA ARG A 40 -0.70 -9.21 5.38
C ARG A 40 -1.59 -9.75 6.49
N HIS A 41 -1.02 -9.97 7.68
CA HIS A 41 -1.75 -10.48 8.83
C HIS A 41 -2.95 -9.60 9.19
N TYR A 42 -2.77 -8.28 9.29
CA TYR A 42 -3.86 -7.38 9.64
C TYR A 42 -4.96 -7.33 8.57
N LEU A 43 -4.59 -7.31 7.30
CA LEU A 43 -5.57 -7.32 6.21
C LEU A 43 -6.38 -8.61 6.18
N GLU A 44 -5.72 -9.77 6.30
CA GLU A 44 -6.38 -11.08 6.33
C GLU A 44 -7.26 -11.22 7.59
N ALA A 45 -6.79 -10.74 8.75
CA ALA A 45 -7.56 -10.77 10.00
C ALA A 45 -8.84 -9.91 9.93
N GLU A 46 -8.80 -8.81 9.20
CA GLU A 46 -9.98 -7.97 8.94
C GLU A 46 -10.82 -8.50 7.75
N GLY A 47 -10.48 -9.63 7.13
CA GLY A 47 -11.28 -10.26 6.08
C GLY A 47 -11.06 -9.69 4.67
N HIS A 48 -9.94 -9.03 4.43
CA HIS A 48 -9.50 -8.62 3.10
C HIS A 48 -8.65 -9.70 2.41
N SER A 49 -8.64 -9.71 1.08
CA SER A 49 -7.90 -10.70 0.29
C SER A 49 -6.59 -10.13 -0.24
N ILE A 50 -5.48 -10.85 -0.06
CA ILE A 50 -4.21 -10.51 -0.68
C ILE A 50 -4.11 -11.18 -2.04
N VAL A 51 -4.15 -10.39 -3.11
CA VAL A 51 -4.07 -10.89 -4.50
C VAL A 51 -2.65 -10.85 -5.06
N ALA A 52 -1.77 -10.03 -4.47
CA ALA A 52 -0.36 -9.96 -4.83
C ALA A 52 0.52 -9.59 -3.62
N TYR A 53 1.71 -10.17 -3.54
CA TYR A 53 2.73 -9.80 -2.55
C TYR A 53 4.11 -9.84 -3.20
N HIS A 54 4.77 -8.69 -3.25
CA HIS A 54 6.07 -8.51 -3.89
C HIS A 54 7.10 -7.88 -2.96
N ILE A 55 8.36 -8.28 -3.13
CA ILE A 55 9.51 -7.58 -2.60
C ILE A 55 10.31 -7.07 -3.80
N VAL A 56 10.62 -5.78 -3.82
CA VAL A 56 11.33 -5.10 -4.92
C VAL A 56 12.52 -4.33 -4.36
N LYS A 57 13.59 -4.16 -5.15
CA LYS A 57 14.74 -3.34 -4.75
C LYS A 57 14.36 -1.86 -4.67
N ASP A 58 15.13 -1.10 -3.91
CA ASP A 58 14.94 0.36 -3.77
C ASP A 58 15.50 1.11 -4.99
N GLU A 59 15.01 0.72 -6.16
CA GLU A 59 15.41 1.21 -7.47
C GLU A 59 14.18 1.75 -8.19
N ALA A 60 14.24 3.02 -8.62
CA ALA A 60 13.07 3.72 -9.12
C ALA A 60 12.39 3.00 -10.30
N GLU A 61 13.19 2.51 -11.26
CA GLU A 61 12.70 1.76 -12.43
C GLU A 61 11.97 0.48 -12.02
N GLN A 62 12.53 -0.30 -11.08
CA GLN A 62 11.88 -1.54 -10.62
C GLN A 62 10.57 -1.28 -9.89
N ILE A 63 10.49 -0.19 -9.10
CA ILE A 63 9.25 0.23 -8.43
C ILE A 63 8.22 0.69 -9.48
N GLU A 64 8.64 1.45 -10.49
CA GLU A 64 7.75 1.91 -11.58
C GLU A 64 7.17 0.74 -12.38
N ASP A 65 8.00 -0.19 -12.84
CA ASP A 65 7.60 -1.37 -13.60
C ASP A 65 6.59 -2.23 -12.82
N LEU A 66 6.86 -2.43 -11.52
CA LEU A 66 5.98 -3.19 -10.66
C LEU A 66 4.64 -2.47 -10.47
N LEU A 67 4.65 -1.15 -10.26
CA LEU A 67 3.41 -0.37 -10.11
C LEU A 67 2.58 -0.41 -11.40
N GLU A 68 3.20 -0.33 -12.59
CA GLU A 68 2.48 -0.47 -13.86
C GLU A 68 1.82 -1.82 -14.01
N LYS A 69 2.55 -2.89 -13.67
CA LYS A 69 2.00 -4.24 -13.65
C LYS A 69 0.80 -4.36 -12.69
N LEU A 70 0.94 -3.86 -11.46
CA LEU A 70 -0.09 -3.97 -10.42
C LEU A 70 -1.31 -3.07 -10.67
N THR A 71 -1.15 -1.98 -11.41
CA THR A 71 -2.25 -1.06 -11.77
C THR A 71 -2.94 -1.44 -13.08
N SER A 72 -2.46 -2.46 -13.78
CA SER A 72 -3.12 -2.99 -14.97
C SER A 72 -4.52 -3.55 -14.65
N ALA A 73 -5.47 -3.37 -15.57
CA ALA A 73 -6.88 -3.73 -15.38
C ALA A 73 -7.10 -5.23 -15.06
N ASP A 74 -6.18 -6.09 -15.46
CA ASP A 74 -6.30 -7.55 -15.31
C ASP A 74 -6.05 -8.04 -13.88
N GLN A 75 -5.46 -7.23 -13.00
CA GLN A 75 -5.06 -7.69 -11.67
C GLN A 75 -6.18 -7.63 -10.62
N ASN A 76 -7.30 -6.97 -10.91
CA ASN A 76 -8.40 -6.73 -9.95
C ASN A 76 -7.90 -6.22 -8.58
N ILE A 77 -6.86 -5.38 -8.56
CA ILE A 77 -6.31 -4.78 -7.34
C ILE A 77 -7.05 -3.48 -7.05
N ARG A 78 -7.50 -3.32 -5.80
CA ARG A 78 -8.21 -2.10 -5.34
C ARG A 78 -7.36 -1.24 -4.41
N VAL A 79 -6.39 -1.85 -3.73
CA VAL A 79 -5.47 -1.16 -2.81
C VAL A 79 -4.07 -1.74 -2.99
N ILE A 80 -3.05 -0.88 -3.12
CA ILE A 80 -1.64 -1.25 -3.06
C ILE A 80 -1.05 -0.63 -1.80
N LEU A 81 -0.49 -1.46 -0.91
CA LEU A 81 0.20 -1.02 0.30
C LEU A 81 1.69 -1.18 0.10
N LEU A 82 2.41 -0.05 0.03
CA LEU A 82 3.85 -0.01 -0.10
C LEU A 82 4.50 0.28 1.27
N ASN A 83 5.61 -0.40 1.56
CA ASN A 83 6.43 -0.14 2.73
C ASN A 83 7.93 -0.21 2.40
N GLY A 84 8.75 0.63 3.05
CA GLY A 84 10.18 0.78 2.75
C GLY A 84 10.50 1.92 1.76
N GLY A 85 11.77 2.33 1.69
CA GLY A 85 12.29 3.31 0.71
C GLY A 85 11.71 4.73 0.79
N THR A 86 11.16 5.14 1.94
CA THR A 86 10.51 6.46 2.17
C THR A 86 11.34 7.42 3.04
N GLY A 87 12.61 7.08 3.31
CA GLY A 87 13.50 7.93 4.08
C GLY A 87 13.99 9.17 3.32
N ILE A 88 14.95 9.87 3.92
CA ILE A 88 15.58 11.08 3.33
C ILE A 88 16.92 10.77 2.65
N ALA A 89 17.35 9.51 2.60
CA ALA A 89 18.62 9.17 1.97
C ALA A 89 18.51 9.37 0.45
N PRO A 90 19.61 9.68 -0.27
CA PRO A 90 19.57 9.91 -1.72
C PRO A 90 19.01 8.75 -2.56
N ARG A 91 19.02 7.54 -1.98
CA ARG A 91 18.51 6.31 -2.57
C ARG A 91 17.03 6.04 -2.28
N ASP A 92 16.43 6.69 -1.27
CA ASP A 92 15.03 6.50 -0.92
C ASP A 92 14.15 7.18 -1.99
N ARG A 93 13.69 6.41 -2.98
CA ARG A 93 12.95 6.95 -4.15
C ARG A 93 11.49 6.54 -4.21
N THR A 94 11.01 5.79 -3.21
CA THR A 94 9.65 5.23 -3.22
C THR A 94 8.60 6.33 -3.31
N TYR A 95 8.73 7.41 -2.51
CA TYR A 95 7.77 8.52 -2.55
C TYR A 95 7.77 9.24 -3.90
N ASP A 96 8.95 9.57 -4.43
CA ASP A 96 9.09 10.28 -5.71
C ASP A 96 8.40 9.51 -6.85
N VAL A 97 8.62 8.19 -6.89
CA VAL A 97 8.01 7.30 -7.89
C VAL A 97 6.48 7.28 -7.76
N ILE A 98 5.96 7.08 -6.54
CA ILE A 98 4.52 7.02 -6.30
C ILE A 98 3.87 8.36 -6.64
N ALA A 99 4.44 9.47 -6.20
CA ALA A 99 3.89 10.81 -6.38
C ALA A 99 3.67 11.16 -7.86
N ARG A 100 4.54 10.67 -8.77
CA ARG A 100 4.38 10.85 -10.22
C ARG A 100 3.20 10.09 -10.82
N LYS A 101 2.77 8.99 -10.19
CA LYS A 101 1.69 8.12 -10.69
C LYS A 101 0.31 8.43 -10.09
N LEU A 102 0.23 9.28 -9.06
CA LEU A 102 -1.03 9.61 -8.41
C LEU A 102 -1.81 10.66 -9.22
N GLU A 103 -3.05 10.36 -9.60
CA GLU A 103 -3.98 11.35 -10.17
C GLU A 103 -4.39 12.39 -9.12
N LYS A 104 -4.61 11.95 -7.87
CA LYS A 104 -4.97 12.82 -6.75
C LYS A 104 -4.28 12.36 -5.48
N THR A 105 -3.57 13.28 -4.86
CA THR A 105 -2.88 13.03 -3.59
C THR A 105 -3.79 13.37 -2.40
N LEU A 106 -3.89 12.45 -1.44
CA LEU A 106 -4.53 12.68 -0.14
C LEU A 106 -3.50 13.16 0.88
N THR A 107 -3.18 14.46 0.87
CA THR A 107 -2.11 15.04 1.70
C THR A 107 -2.29 14.77 3.20
N GLY A 108 -3.54 14.75 3.67
CA GLY A 108 -3.89 14.48 5.07
C GLY A 108 -3.44 13.12 5.59
N PHE A 109 -3.23 12.12 4.73
CA PHE A 109 -2.68 10.83 5.15
C PHE A 109 -1.27 10.99 5.74
N GLY A 110 -0.38 11.66 5.00
CA GLY A 110 1.00 11.86 5.44
C GLY A 110 1.11 12.78 6.66
N GLU A 111 0.26 13.81 6.74
CA GLU A 111 0.21 14.73 7.87
C GLU A 111 -0.23 14.03 9.17
N LEU A 112 -1.34 13.28 9.12
CA LEU A 112 -1.81 12.52 10.27
C LEU A 112 -0.85 11.41 10.66
N PHE A 113 -0.28 10.69 9.68
CA PHE A 113 0.72 9.67 9.94
C PHE A 113 1.93 10.24 10.70
N ARG A 114 2.47 11.39 10.27
CA ARG A 114 3.60 12.05 10.96
C ARG A 114 3.22 12.56 12.35
N MET A 115 2.02 13.13 12.51
CA MET A 115 1.53 13.59 13.82
C MET A 115 1.42 12.42 14.81
N LEU A 116 0.80 11.31 14.39
CA LEU A 116 0.65 10.10 15.23
C LEU A 116 1.99 9.41 15.50
N SER A 117 2.97 9.53 14.60
CA SER A 117 4.31 8.96 14.79
C SER A 117 5.18 9.76 15.79
N TYR A 118 4.83 11.03 16.03
CA TYR A 118 5.54 11.88 16.99
C TYR A 118 5.06 11.68 18.44
N GLN A 119 3.83 11.21 18.63
CA GLN A 119 3.22 10.95 19.94
C GLN A 119 3.82 9.70 20.60
#